data_AF-A0A1M3LSM3-F1
#
_entry.id   AF-A0A1M3LSM3-F1
#
_cell.length_a   1.000
_cell.length_b   1.000
_cell.length_c   1.000
_cell.angle_alpha   90.00
_cell.angle_beta   90.00
_cell.angle_gamma   90.00
#
_symmetry.space_group_name_H-M   'P 1'
#
loop_
_entity.id
_entity.type
_entity.pdbx_description
1 polymer ?
#
loop_
_entity_poly.entity_id
_entity_poly.type
_entity_poly.pdbx_seq_one_letter_code
_entity_poly.pdbx_strand_id
1 'polypeptide(L)'
;MIEASTKPVDWFSSINWGTVPDWVTGLLTAATLFLAVMILLGDRRRAKRAEADAFSTWPVFMGTHAVPDLPDYAVELHAYNAGDKPILYTMVMVRPGSPQHALQTMSTKPIPPQTEVVSKIGFDNIWYDSPLLIQFRDARGQTWLRDVNTNKYIGKSQVNKWYRKYGKTRAGMYHFLFTNRNRDLIKKDMEEQRLRWEAEEAARVPEKTRKKRGRVR
;
A
#
# COMPACT_ATOMS: atom_id res chain seq x y z
N MET A 1 -79.50 -13.75 14.66
CA MET A 1 -78.30 -13.63 13.78
C MET A 1 -77.62 -12.34 14.21
N ILE A 2 -76.51 -12.42 14.93
CA ILE A 2 -75.79 -11.24 15.45
C ILE A 2 -74.54 -11.08 14.58
N GLU A 3 -74.55 -10.13 13.65
CA GLU A 3 -73.36 -9.72 12.91
C GLU A 3 -72.51 -8.83 13.82
N ALA A 4 -71.41 -9.38 14.34
CA ALA A 4 -70.41 -8.60 15.05
C ALA A 4 -69.60 -7.78 14.03
N SER A 5 -69.93 -6.49 13.92
CA SER A 5 -69.14 -5.52 13.15
C SER A 5 -67.85 -5.19 13.91
N THR A 6 -66.76 -5.91 13.62
CA THR A 6 -65.43 -5.54 14.09
C THR A 6 -64.87 -4.46 13.17
N LYS A 7 -65.03 -3.18 13.55
CA LYS A 7 -64.27 -2.11 12.89
C LYS A 7 -62.77 -2.39 13.10
N PRO A 8 -61.94 -2.30 12.04
CA PRO A 8 -60.52 -2.48 12.18
C PRO A 8 -59.99 -1.44 13.18
N VAL A 9 -59.30 -1.92 14.22
CA VAL A 9 -58.61 -1.04 15.17
C VAL A 9 -57.48 -0.37 14.40
N ASP A 10 -57.57 0.94 14.21
CA ASP A 10 -56.49 1.71 13.62
C ASP A 10 -55.38 1.90 14.66
N TRP A 11 -54.50 0.92 14.73
CA TRP A 11 -53.38 0.88 15.67
C TRP A 11 -52.41 2.06 15.51
N PHE A 12 -52.41 2.76 14.37
CA PHE A 12 -51.58 3.96 14.21
C PHE A 12 -52.08 5.12 15.07
N SER A 13 -53.40 5.21 15.27
CA SER A 13 -54.03 6.26 16.07
C SER A 13 -53.86 6.06 17.57
N SER A 14 -53.56 4.84 18.02
CA SER A 14 -53.29 4.54 19.44
C SER A 14 -51.83 4.76 19.86
N ILE A 15 -50.93 5.01 18.90
CA ILE A 15 -49.52 5.32 19.19
C ILE A 15 -49.43 6.80 19.57
N ASN A 16 -48.99 7.06 20.81
CA ASN A 16 -48.58 8.39 21.21
C ASN A 16 -47.20 8.69 20.61
N TRP A 17 -47.17 9.47 19.53
CA TRP A 17 -45.95 9.88 18.84
C TRP A 17 -45.09 10.89 19.62
N GLY A 18 -45.52 11.30 20.81
CA GLY A 18 -44.84 12.33 21.59
C GLY A 18 -45.09 13.74 21.06
N THR A 19 -44.64 14.72 21.84
CA THR A 19 -44.72 16.14 21.48
C THR A 19 -43.51 16.55 20.63
N VAL A 20 -43.58 17.68 19.93
CA VAL A 20 -42.44 18.22 19.17
C VAL A 20 -41.16 18.36 20.04
N PRO A 21 -41.23 18.84 21.30
CA PRO A 21 -40.09 18.81 22.21
C PRO A 21 -39.47 17.43 22.43
N ASP A 22 -40.27 16.36 22.51
CA ASP A 22 -39.78 14.99 22.71
C ASP A 22 -38.94 14.52 21.50
N TRP A 23 -39.35 14.88 20.28
CA TRP A 23 -38.57 14.61 19.07
C TRP A 23 -37.24 15.36 19.05
N VAL A 24 -37.26 16.65 19.41
CA VAL A 24 -36.05 17.48 19.43
C VAL A 24 -35.04 16.96 20.45
N THR A 25 -35.50 16.62 21.66
CA THR A 25 -34.63 16.06 22.71
C THR A 25 -34.10 14.68 22.32
N GLY A 26 -34.93 13.83 21.71
CA GLY A 26 -34.50 12.54 21.16
C GLY A 26 -33.42 12.68 20.08
N LEU A 27 -33.61 13.59 19.12
CA LEU A 27 -32.64 13.86 18.05
C LEU A 27 -31.32 14.43 18.59
N LEU A 28 -31.37 15.37 19.54
CA LEU A 28 -30.18 15.92 20.19
C LEU A 28 -29.41 14.85 20.97
N THR A 29 -30.12 13.97 21.66
CA THR A 29 -29.50 12.84 22.37
C THR A 29 -28.84 11.86 21.40
N ALA A 30 -29.51 11.53 20.29
CA ALA A 30 -28.94 10.68 19.25
C ALA A 30 -27.69 11.32 18.59
N ALA A 31 -27.73 12.63 18.33
CA ALA A 31 -26.62 13.37 17.74
C ALA A 31 -25.40 13.41 18.67
N THR A 32 -25.60 13.64 19.97
CA THR A 32 -24.50 13.64 20.96
C THR A 32 -23.88 12.25 21.11
N LEU A 33 -24.69 11.18 21.15
CA LEU A 33 -24.19 9.81 21.16
C LEU A 33 -23.40 9.48 19.90
N PHE A 34 -23.91 9.86 18.72
CA PHE A 34 -23.22 9.66 17.45
C PHE A 34 -21.87 10.37 17.41
N LEU A 35 -21.80 11.61 17.87
CA LEU A 35 -20.57 12.38 17.97
C LEU A 35 -19.55 11.71 18.91
N ALA A 36 -20.00 11.23 20.08
CA ALA A 36 -19.14 10.53 21.03
C ALA A 36 -18.53 9.25 20.42
N VAL A 37 -19.33 8.47 19.67
CA VAL A 37 -18.85 7.29 18.94
C VAL A 37 -17.82 7.68 17.88
N MET A 38 -18.05 8.76 17.12
CA MET A 38 -17.09 9.25 16.12
C MET A 38 -15.75 9.67 16.74
N ILE A 39 -15.77 10.37 17.88
CA ILE A 39 -14.55 10.74 18.61
C ILE A 39 -13.80 9.49 19.05
N LEU A 40 -14.48 8.53 19.67
CA LEU A 40 -13.86 7.27 20.13
C LEU A 40 -13.24 6.48 18.98
N LEU A 41 -13.90 6.43 17.82
CA LEU A 41 -13.35 5.80 16.62
C LEU A 41 -12.12 6.55 16.09
N GLY A 42 -12.14 7.89 16.16
CA GLY A 42 -10.99 8.74 15.85
C GLY A 42 -9.79 8.45 16.75
N ASP A 43 -10.02 8.37 18.07
CA ASP A 43 -8.98 8.09 19.06
C ASP A 43 -8.39 6.70 18.89
N ARG A 44 -9.23 5.69 18.67
CA ARG A 44 -8.75 4.32 18.37
C ARG A 44 -7.91 4.27 17.10
N ARG A 45 -8.25 5.07 16.07
CA ARG A 45 -7.43 5.15 14.84
C ARG A 45 -6.10 5.86 15.09
N ARG A 46 -6.08 6.94 15.87
CA ARG A 46 -4.86 7.66 16.27
C ARG A 46 -3.95 6.78 17.13
N ALA A 47 -4.49 6.12 18.15
CA ALA A 47 -3.75 5.20 19.01
C ALA A 47 -3.15 4.01 18.23
N LYS A 48 -3.87 3.48 17.24
CA LYS A 48 -3.33 2.45 16.33
C LYS A 48 -2.22 2.96 15.43
N ARG A 49 -2.23 4.26 15.07
CA ARG A 49 -1.20 4.89 14.22
C ARG A 49 0.02 5.35 14.99
N ALA A 50 -0.12 5.65 16.29
CA ALA A 50 0.96 6.20 17.11
C ALA A 50 2.25 5.35 17.05
N GLU A 51 2.13 4.01 17.05
CA GLU A 51 3.28 3.11 16.90
C GLU A 51 3.96 3.24 15.53
N ALA A 52 3.17 3.40 14.47
CA ALA A 52 3.70 3.62 13.12
C ALA A 52 4.28 5.03 12.97
N ASP A 53 3.71 6.04 13.62
CA ASP A 53 4.17 7.43 13.60
C ASP A 53 5.53 7.58 14.28
N ALA A 54 5.87 6.71 15.23
CA ALA A 54 7.19 6.66 15.85
C ALA A 54 8.28 6.10 14.92
N PHE A 55 7.92 5.47 13.81
CA PHE A 55 8.87 5.06 12.78
C PHE A 55 9.06 6.19 11.77
N SER A 56 10.28 6.69 11.60
CA SER A 56 10.63 7.78 10.69
C SER A 56 11.57 7.29 9.60
N THR A 57 11.42 7.81 8.38
CA THR A 57 12.28 7.48 7.25
C THR A 57 12.61 8.72 6.45
N TRP A 58 13.85 8.84 5.99
CA TRP A 58 14.25 9.94 5.12
C TRP A 58 15.30 9.47 4.11
N PRO A 59 15.24 9.95 2.85
CA PRO A 59 16.21 9.63 1.84
C PRO A 59 17.39 10.62 1.88
N VAL A 60 18.60 10.11 1.72
CA VAL A 60 19.79 10.90 1.43
C VAL A 60 20.22 10.56 0.00
N PHE A 61 20.07 11.53 -0.89
CA PHE A 61 20.36 11.36 -2.31
C PHE A 61 21.87 11.46 -2.55
N MET A 62 22.46 10.42 -3.12
CA MET A 62 23.86 10.40 -3.51
C MET A 62 23.96 10.51 -5.04
N GLY A 63 24.67 11.51 -5.54
CA GLY A 63 25.05 11.56 -6.96
C GLY A 63 26.18 10.58 -7.21
N THR A 64 25.87 9.41 -7.78
CA THR A 64 26.86 8.35 -8.04
C THR A 64 27.42 8.45 -9.46
N HIS A 65 28.19 9.50 -9.73
CA HIS A 65 29.15 9.48 -10.85
C HIS A 65 30.55 9.00 -10.43
N ALA A 66 30.77 8.74 -9.13
CA ALA A 66 32.10 8.53 -8.56
C ALA A 66 32.34 7.11 -7.97
N VAL A 67 31.35 6.22 -7.95
CA VAL A 67 31.50 4.86 -7.42
C VAL A 67 31.31 3.85 -8.56
N PRO A 68 32.38 3.17 -9.02
CA PRO A 68 32.32 2.27 -10.19
C PRO A 68 31.30 1.13 -10.09
N ASP A 69 30.94 0.72 -8.87
CA ASP A 69 30.08 -0.45 -8.62
C ASP A 69 28.62 -0.10 -8.31
N LEU A 70 28.24 1.18 -8.35
CA LEU A 70 26.85 1.61 -8.11
C LEU A 70 26.23 2.15 -9.41
N PRO A 71 24.92 1.94 -9.63
CA PRO A 71 24.22 2.57 -10.74
C PRO A 71 24.28 4.09 -10.61
N ASP A 72 24.04 4.80 -11.72
CA ASP A 72 24.19 6.26 -11.85
C ASP A 72 23.45 7.06 -10.76
N TYR A 73 22.46 6.46 -10.12
CA TYR A 73 21.76 7.02 -8.97
C TYR A 73 21.67 6.03 -7.81
N ALA A 74 22.06 6.47 -6.62
CA ALA A 74 21.84 5.73 -5.38
C ALA A 74 21.14 6.61 -4.34
N VAL A 75 20.19 6.02 -3.62
CA VAL A 75 19.56 6.64 -2.44
C VAL A 75 19.98 5.85 -1.22
N GLU A 76 20.55 6.55 -0.25
CA GLU A 76 20.76 6.03 1.09
C GLU A 76 19.49 6.29 1.90
N LEU A 77 18.72 5.25 2.16
CA LEU A 77 17.49 5.33 2.93
C LEU A 77 17.80 5.10 4.40
N HIS A 78 17.51 6.10 5.23
CA HIS A 78 17.57 6.00 6.66
C HIS A 78 16.19 5.66 7.21
N ALA A 79 16.16 4.80 8.22
CA ALA A 79 14.96 4.50 8.98
C ALA A 79 15.30 4.47 10.47
N TYR A 80 14.56 5.23 11.26
CA TYR A 80 14.71 5.29 12.71
C TYR A 80 13.41 4.87 13.39
N ASN A 81 13.51 3.91 14.31
CA ASN A 81 12.39 3.51 15.14
C ASN A 81 12.43 4.21 16.50
N ALA A 82 11.75 5.35 16.62
CA ALA A 82 11.60 6.06 17.89
C ALA A 82 10.58 5.42 18.84
N GLY A 83 9.96 4.31 18.45
CA GLY A 83 8.96 3.61 19.26
C GLY A 83 9.57 2.81 20.41
N ASP A 84 8.69 2.16 21.16
CA ASP A 84 8.99 1.21 22.24
C ASP A 84 8.91 -0.25 21.78
N LYS A 85 8.50 -0.48 20.53
CA LYS A 85 8.26 -1.81 19.94
C LYS A 85 9.01 -1.97 18.62
N PRO A 86 9.37 -3.20 18.23
CA PRO A 86 10.11 -3.43 17.00
C PRO A 86 9.24 -3.22 15.76
N ILE A 87 9.88 -2.83 14.65
CA ILE A 87 9.29 -2.87 13.30
C ILE A 87 9.69 -4.20 12.68
N LEU A 88 8.73 -5.08 12.46
CA LEU A 88 8.98 -6.49 12.10
C LEU A 88 9.53 -6.65 10.68
N TYR A 89 9.18 -5.73 9.79
CA TYR A 89 9.49 -5.85 8.37
C TYR A 89 9.50 -4.48 7.71
N THR A 90 10.48 -4.22 6.84
CA THR A 90 10.57 -2.99 6.04
C THR A 90 10.96 -3.32 4.60
N MET A 91 10.24 -2.71 3.66
CA MET A 91 10.42 -2.92 2.24
C MET A 91 10.27 -1.60 1.51
N VAL A 92 11.19 -1.32 0.61
CA VAL A 92 11.17 -0.13 -0.22
C VAL A 92 10.66 -0.48 -1.60
N MET A 93 9.84 0.40 -2.13
CA MET A 93 9.10 0.20 -3.36
C MET A 93 9.40 1.37 -4.27
N VAL A 94 9.92 1.00 -5.43
CA VAL A 94 10.28 1.91 -6.51
C VAL A 94 9.18 1.90 -7.56
N ARG A 95 9.13 2.92 -8.42
CA ARG A 95 8.19 3.06 -9.54
C ARG A 95 7.81 1.72 -10.20
N PRO A 96 6.52 1.41 -10.38
CA PRO A 96 6.05 0.26 -11.15
C PRO A 96 6.49 0.37 -12.60
N GLY A 97 6.95 -0.74 -13.18
CA GLY A 97 7.39 -0.77 -14.58
C GLY A 97 8.78 -0.17 -14.83
N SER A 98 9.49 0.29 -13.80
CA SER A 98 10.95 0.39 -13.88
C SER A 98 11.53 -1.02 -13.95
N PRO A 99 12.64 -1.27 -14.68
CA PRO A 99 13.40 -2.51 -14.55
C PRO A 99 13.76 -2.81 -13.08
N GLN A 100 13.95 -1.76 -12.27
CA GLN A 100 14.13 -1.85 -10.82
C GLN A 100 12.83 -1.74 -10.03
N HIS A 101 11.67 -2.19 -10.54
CA HIS A 101 10.52 -2.51 -9.69
C HIS A 101 10.83 -3.74 -8.81
N ALA A 102 11.97 -3.69 -8.13
CA ALA A 102 12.41 -4.65 -7.16
C ALA A 102 11.84 -4.17 -5.82
N LEU A 103 11.10 -5.05 -5.17
CA LEU A 103 10.80 -4.94 -3.76
C LEU A 103 12.13 -5.17 -3.03
N GLN A 104 12.84 -4.09 -2.72
CA GLN A 104 14.08 -4.20 -1.96
C GLN A 104 13.74 -4.23 -0.47
N THR A 105 14.06 -5.36 0.16
CA THR A 105 13.90 -5.49 1.61
C THR A 105 14.96 -4.62 2.27
N MET A 106 14.53 -3.61 3.02
CA MET A 106 15.45 -2.71 3.73
C MET A 106 16.06 -3.40 4.94
N SER A 107 15.27 -4.19 5.67
CA SER A 107 15.75 -5.04 6.75
C SER A 107 15.02 -6.38 6.75
N THR A 108 15.78 -7.46 6.74
CA THR A 108 15.25 -8.84 6.89
C THR A 108 15.00 -9.19 8.35
N LYS A 109 15.62 -8.45 9.28
CA LYS A 109 15.44 -8.60 10.72
C LYS A 109 14.52 -7.50 11.26
N PRO A 110 13.78 -7.75 12.35
CA PRO A 110 13.05 -6.70 13.02
C PRO A 110 13.99 -5.55 13.43
N ILE A 111 13.56 -4.30 13.19
CA ILE A 111 14.28 -3.11 13.63
C ILE A 111 13.91 -2.86 15.09
N PRO A 112 14.85 -2.95 16.05
CA PRO A 112 14.55 -2.75 17.46
C PRO A 112 14.11 -1.31 17.77
N PRO A 113 13.51 -1.07 18.95
CA PRO A 113 13.31 0.27 19.49
C PRO A 113 14.61 1.09 19.52
N GLN A 114 14.50 2.41 19.35
CA GLN A 114 15.59 3.38 19.42
C GLN A 114 16.80 3.05 18.53
N THR A 115 16.56 2.38 17.40
CA THR A 115 17.61 1.94 16.48
C THR A 115 17.41 2.58 15.12
N GLU A 116 18.53 3.01 14.53
CA GLU A 116 18.61 3.45 13.14
C GLU A 116 19.13 2.32 12.24
N VAL A 117 18.52 2.19 11.07
CA VAL A 117 18.97 1.30 10.00
C VAL A 117 19.15 2.11 8.74
N VAL A 118 20.24 1.86 8.04
CA VAL A 118 20.60 2.52 6.80
C VAL A 118 20.69 1.48 5.69
N SER A 119 20.06 1.77 4.55
CA SER A 119 20.08 0.89 3.38
C SER A 119 20.37 1.68 2.12
N LYS A 120 21.33 1.22 1.32
CA LYS A 120 21.66 1.83 0.03
C LYS A 120 20.87 1.14 -1.07
N ILE A 121 20.16 1.92 -1.86
CA ILE A 121 19.26 1.46 -2.92
C ILE A 121 19.74 2.08 -4.23
N GLY A 122 20.15 1.24 -5.17
CA GLY A 122 20.56 1.67 -6.50
C GLY A 122 19.38 1.76 -7.48
N PHE A 123 19.42 2.74 -8.38
CA PHE A 123 18.44 2.96 -9.44
C PHE A 123 19.16 3.22 -10.77
N ASP A 124 18.77 2.53 -11.84
CA ASP A 124 19.30 2.84 -13.18
C ASP A 124 18.57 4.02 -13.82
N ASN A 125 17.50 4.53 -13.20
CA ASN A 125 16.72 5.68 -13.67
C ASN A 125 16.69 6.79 -12.62
N ILE A 126 16.38 8.00 -13.09
CA ILE A 126 16.43 9.17 -12.23
C ILE A 126 15.28 9.17 -11.22
N TRP A 127 15.63 9.31 -9.95
CA TRP A 127 14.75 9.05 -8.80
C TRP A 127 13.62 10.09 -8.59
N TYR A 128 13.76 11.31 -9.10
CA TYR A 128 12.80 12.39 -8.84
C TYR A 128 11.44 12.20 -9.53
N ASP A 129 11.35 11.32 -10.52
CA ASP A 129 10.16 11.14 -11.33
C ASP A 129 9.11 10.21 -10.69
N SER A 130 9.40 9.65 -9.51
CA SER A 130 8.47 8.74 -8.83
C SER A 130 8.60 8.77 -7.31
N PRO A 131 7.47 8.71 -6.58
CA PRO A 131 7.51 8.65 -5.14
C PRO A 131 8.20 7.34 -4.72
N LEU A 132 9.20 7.47 -3.84
CA LEU A 132 9.81 6.35 -3.16
C LEU A 132 8.88 5.97 -2.00
N LEU A 133 8.37 4.75 -2.02
CA LEU A 133 7.43 4.31 -1.00
C LEU A 133 8.09 3.30 -0.08
N ILE A 134 7.81 3.38 1.22
CA ILE A 134 8.22 2.37 2.18
C ILE A 134 6.99 1.68 2.77
N GLN A 135 6.96 0.37 2.62
CA GLN A 135 6.03 -0.51 3.32
C GLN A 135 6.73 -1.03 4.57
N PHE A 136 6.03 -0.99 5.70
CA PHE A 136 6.54 -1.59 6.93
C PHE A 136 5.43 -2.25 7.74
N ARG A 137 5.80 -3.18 8.62
CA ARG A 137 4.88 -3.88 9.52
C ARG A 137 5.26 -3.59 10.96
N ASP A 138 4.31 -3.07 11.73
CA ASP A 138 4.51 -2.83 13.16
C ASP A 138 4.48 -4.14 13.98
N ALA A 139 4.74 -4.03 15.28
CA ALA A 139 4.72 -5.16 16.20
C ALA A 139 3.35 -5.84 16.35
N ARG A 140 2.25 -5.18 15.94
CA ARG A 140 0.89 -5.76 15.92
C ARG A 140 0.59 -6.50 14.62
N GLY A 141 1.54 -6.51 13.68
CA GLY A 141 1.36 -7.11 12.37
C GLY A 141 0.60 -6.23 11.38
N GLN A 142 0.29 -4.99 11.73
CA GLN A 142 -0.40 -4.07 10.84
C GLN A 142 0.60 -3.50 9.83
N THR A 143 0.22 -3.57 8.56
CA THR A 143 1.02 -3.03 7.45
C THR A 143 0.68 -1.57 7.24
N TRP A 144 1.73 -0.76 7.11
CA TRP A 144 1.68 0.65 6.80
C TRP A 144 2.43 0.91 5.52
N LEU A 145 2.00 1.95 4.82
CA LEU A 145 2.62 2.40 3.58
C LEU A 145 2.80 3.90 3.64
N ARG A 146 4.02 4.37 3.40
CA ARG A 146 4.38 5.77 3.51
C ARG A 146 5.20 6.22 2.30
N ASP A 147 4.96 7.44 1.88
CA ASP A 147 5.84 8.16 0.97
C ASP A 147 7.09 8.59 1.74
N VAL A 148 8.27 8.18 1.29
CA VAL A 148 9.54 8.47 1.96
C VAL A 148 9.90 9.95 1.86
N ASN A 149 9.54 10.62 0.76
CA ASN A 149 9.88 12.03 0.55
C ASN A 149 8.99 12.96 1.38
N THR A 150 7.70 12.64 1.49
CA THR A 150 6.73 13.48 2.21
C THR A 150 6.43 13.00 3.62
N ASN A 151 6.91 11.81 3.99
CA ASN A 151 6.59 11.10 5.22
C ASN A 151 5.07 10.93 5.46
N LYS A 152 4.24 11.02 4.40
CA LYS A 152 2.78 10.88 4.48
C LYS A 152 2.34 9.45 4.22
N TYR A 153 1.37 8.97 4.98
CA TYR A 153 0.74 7.67 4.71
C TYR A 153 -0.02 7.68 3.40
N ILE A 154 0.11 6.59 2.65
CA ILE A 154 -0.60 6.41 1.39
C ILE A 154 -1.75 5.42 1.57
N GLY A 155 -2.97 5.89 1.26
CA GLY A 155 -4.15 5.05 1.25
C GLY A 155 -4.23 4.15 0.01
N LYS A 156 -5.01 3.06 0.12
CA LYS A 156 -5.20 2.09 -0.97
C LYS A 156 -5.62 2.74 -2.31
N SER A 157 -6.47 3.77 -2.28
CA SER A 157 -6.89 4.48 -3.50
C SER A 157 -5.75 5.22 -4.19
N GLN A 158 -4.85 5.83 -3.42
CA GLN A 158 -3.67 6.52 -3.95
C GLN A 158 -2.67 5.52 -4.52
N VAL A 159 -2.46 4.39 -3.86
CA VAL A 159 -1.67 3.26 -4.41
C VAL A 159 -2.24 2.82 -5.75
N ASN A 160 -3.56 2.61 -5.82
CA ASN A 160 -4.22 2.20 -7.05
C ASN A 160 -4.06 3.24 -8.17
N LYS A 161 -4.20 4.53 -7.85
CA LYS A 161 -3.99 5.62 -8.80
C LYS A 161 -2.54 5.65 -9.29
N TRP A 162 -1.59 5.45 -8.39
CA TRP A 162 -0.16 5.38 -8.72
C TRP A 162 0.14 4.20 -9.66
N TYR A 163 -0.34 3.00 -9.34
CA TYR A 163 -0.19 1.83 -10.21
C TYR A 163 -0.87 1.97 -11.56
N ARG A 164 -2.07 2.56 -11.62
CA ARG A 164 -2.73 2.85 -12.90
C ARG A 164 -1.96 3.84 -13.75
N LYS A 165 -1.29 4.81 -13.12
CA LYS A 165 -0.52 5.85 -13.82
C LYS A 165 0.83 5.34 -14.32
N TYR A 166 1.51 4.50 -13.54
CA TYR A 166 2.91 4.14 -13.79
C TYR A 166 3.12 2.65 -14.10
N GLY A 167 2.24 1.77 -13.64
CA GLY A 167 2.34 0.32 -13.85
C GLY A 167 1.85 -0.09 -15.22
N LYS A 168 2.72 -0.75 -15.99
CA LYS A 168 2.33 -1.44 -17.24
C LYS A 168 1.51 -2.72 -16.98
N THR A 169 1.54 -3.26 -15.75
CA THR A 169 0.86 -4.51 -15.38
C THR A 169 -0.40 -4.27 -14.56
N ARG A 170 -1.45 -5.05 -14.89
CA ARG A 170 -2.67 -5.15 -14.07
C ARG A 170 -2.38 -5.79 -12.70
N ALA A 171 -1.26 -6.50 -12.54
CA ALA A 171 -0.83 -7.10 -11.27
C ALA A 171 -0.31 -6.12 -10.22
N GLY A 172 -0.07 -4.86 -10.59
CA GLY A 172 0.57 -3.87 -9.74
C GLY A 172 -0.09 -3.63 -8.38
N MET A 173 -1.36 -3.97 -8.17
CA MET A 173 -1.98 -3.86 -6.84
C MET A 173 -1.81 -5.14 -5.99
N TYR A 174 -1.72 -6.31 -6.63
CA TYR A 174 -1.83 -7.61 -5.97
C TYR A 174 -0.56 -7.99 -5.23
N HIS A 175 0.61 -7.48 -5.64
CA HIS A 175 1.87 -7.64 -4.92
C HIS A 175 1.86 -7.11 -3.47
N PHE A 176 0.98 -6.16 -3.13
CA PHE A 176 1.02 -5.44 -1.85
C PHE A 176 0.10 -6.02 -0.78
N LEU A 177 -0.98 -6.63 -1.23
CA LEU A 177 -1.88 -7.37 -0.39
C LEU A 177 -1.41 -8.82 -0.52
N PHE A 178 -0.41 -9.21 0.29
CA PHE A 178 -0.08 -10.63 0.54
C PHE A 178 -1.25 -11.34 1.26
N THR A 179 -2.47 -11.17 0.77
CA THR A 179 -3.54 -12.10 1.03
C THR A 179 -3.24 -13.31 0.15
N ASN A 180 -3.43 -14.52 0.68
CA ASN A 180 -3.22 -15.76 -0.07
C ASN A 180 -3.92 -15.74 -1.45
N ARG A 181 -5.05 -15.04 -1.55
CA ARG A 181 -5.85 -14.86 -2.77
C ARG A 181 -5.12 -14.17 -3.93
N ASN A 182 -4.10 -13.37 -3.65
CA ASN A 182 -3.39 -12.60 -4.68
C ASN A 182 -2.13 -13.31 -5.20
N ARG A 183 -1.67 -14.35 -4.49
CA ARG A 183 -0.45 -15.08 -4.85
C ARG A 183 -0.56 -15.73 -6.22
N ASP A 184 -1.71 -16.30 -6.55
CA ASP A 184 -1.94 -16.97 -7.83
C ASP A 184 -2.01 -15.99 -9.00
N LEU A 185 -2.63 -14.82 -8.78
CA LEU A 185 -2.69 -13.75 -9.78
C LEU A 185 -1.29 -13.20 -10.07
N ILE A 186 -0.47 -13.01 -9.04
CA ILE A 186 0.94 -12.60 -9.19
C ILE A 186 1.71 -13.66 -9.98
N LYS A 187 1.59 -14.95 -9.59
CA LYS A 187 2.30 -16.04 -10.25
C LYS A 187 1.98 -16.09 -11.74
N LYS A 188 0.70 -15.97 -12.09
CA LYS A 188 0.24 -15.95 -13.48
C LYS A 188 0.77 -14.74 -14.26
N ASP A 189 0.69 -13.53 -13.70
CA ASP A 189 1.17 -12.33 -14.39
C ASP A 189 2.70 -12.35 -14.60
N MET A 190 3.46 -12.81 -13.59
CA MET A 190 4.91 -13.00 -13.71
C MET A 190 5.28 -14.02 -14.78
N GLU A 191 4.51 -15.11 -14.90
CA GLU A 191 4.70 -16.12 -15.94
C GLU A 191 4.39 -15.56 -17.34
N GLU A 192 3.30 -14.81 -17.48
CA GLU A 192 2.96 -14.11 -18.73
C GLU A 192 4.04 -13.09 -19.14
N GLN A 193 4.59 -12.33 -18.18
CA GLN A 193 5.70 -11.41 -18.44
C GLN A 193 6.97 -12.13 -18.86
N ARG A 194 7.32 -13.24 -18.20
CA ARG A 194 8.50 -14.05 -18.54
C ARG A 194 8.40 -14.56 -19.98
N LEU A 195 7.25 -15.12 -20.36
CA LEU A 195 7.02 -15.63 -21.72
C LEU A 195 7.11 -14.51 -22.77
N ARG A 196 6.60 -13.30 -22.48
CA ARG A 196 6.73 -12.15 -23.38
C ARG A 196 8.18 -11.72 -23.56
N TRP A 197 8.93 -11.63 -22.47
CA TRP A 197 10.35 -11.30 -22.51
C TRP A 197 11.14 -12.33 -23.32
N GLU A 198 10.93 -13.62 -23.07
CA GLU A 198 11.57 -14.71 -23.83
C GLU A 198 11.26 -14.62 -25.33
N ALA A 199 10.02 -14.28 -25.71
CA ALA A 199 9.63 -14.10 -27.11
C ALA A 199 10.28 -12.86 -27.76
N GLU A 200 10.35 -11.74 -27.04
CA GLU A 200 11.04 -10.52 -27.50
C GLU A 200 12.55 -10.75 -27.65
N GLU A 201 13.16 -11.49 -26.73
CA GLU A 201 14.58 -11.83 -26.78
C GLU A 201 14.89 -12.77 -27.94
N ALA A 202 14.06 -13.80 -28.16
CA ALA A 202 14.16 -14.69 -29.32
C ALA A 202 14.03 -13.95 -30.66
N ALA A 203 13.18 -12.92 -30.72
CA ALA A 203 13.04 -12.06 -31.90
C ALA A 203 14.23 -11.10 -32.10
N ARG A 204 14.92 -10.71 -31.02
CA ARG A 204 16.11 -9.84 -31.07
C ARG A 204 17.38 -10.57 -31.49
N VAL A 205 17.48 -11.89 -31.31
CA VAL A 205 18.65 -12.67 -31.76
C VAL A 205 18.73 -12.56 -33.30
N PRO A 206 19.71 -11.81 -33.85
CA PRO A 206 19.73 -11.55 -35.27
C PRO A 206 19.98 -12.85 -36.05
N GLU A 207 19.29 -13.00 -37.18
CA GLU A 207 19.38 -14.11 -38.15
C GLU A 207 20.81 -14.39 -38.69
N LYS A 208 21.80 -13.61 -38.26
CA LYS A 208 23.23 -13.76 -38.57
C LYS A 208 23.82 -15.10 -38.10
N THR A 209 23.27 -15.74 -37.06
CA THR A 209 23.66 -17.10 -36.67
C THR A 209 23.15 -18.17 -37.63
N ARG A 210 22.12 -17.88 -38.43
CA ARG A 210 21.52 -18.85 -39.37
C ARG A 210 22.33 -18.99 -40.67
N LYS A 211 23.03 -17.94 -41.12
CA LYS A 211 23.85 -17.98 -42.36
C LYS A 211 25.23 -18.65 -42.21
N LYS A 212 25.77 -18.84 -41.00
CA LYS A 212 27.10 -19.47 -40.81
C LYS A 212 27.09 -21.01 -40.85
N ARG A 213 25.94 -21.67 -40.83
CA ARG A 213 25.83 -23.15 -40.95
C ARG A 213 25.64 -23.66 -42.39
N GLY A 214 25.62 -22.79 -43.40
CA GLY A 214 25.36 -23.15 -44.81
C GLY A 214 26.59 -23.20 -45.74
N ARG A 215 27.82 -22.95 -45.26
CA ARG A 215 29.05 -23.03 -46.06
C ARG A 215 30.00 -24.09 -45.49
N VAL A 216 29.63 -25.35 -45.67
CA VAL A 216 30.56 -26.49 -45.67
C VAL A 216 30.25 -27.27 -46.94
N ARG A 217 30.80 -26.80 -48.05
CA ARG A 217 31.27 -27.56 -49.22
C ARG A 217 31.87 -26.58 -50.21
#